data_AF-I0R1H6-F1
#
_entry.id   AF-I0R1H6-F1
#
_cell.length_a   1.000
_cell.length_b   1.000
_cell.length_c   1.000
_cell.angle_alpha   90.00
_cell.angle_beta   90.00
_cell.angle_gamma   90.00
#
_symmetry.space_group_name_H-M   'P 1'
#
loop_
_entity.id
_entity.type
_entity.pdbx_description
1 polymer ?
#
loop_
_entity_poly.entity_id
_entity_poly.type
_entity_poly.pdbx_seq_one_letter_code
_entity_poly.pdbx_strand_id
1 'polypeptide(L)'
;MSEPTPEELEKIPYPDEAFNTWGAAAIGVDPLLASFTSRPYQAVRPHVPFYRFLSYPDILDMRKAGYEMERFEPIFDRLEEVRYREALQLSDMLHYPNPMTPWNPRRAREIELDVRAQIHEHGLGDMPAVIKRCLAKAFPGDTISYLSVDLLTIFYWATIAELADDLAWRSEALRWKAAYLRFPLHTLD
;
A
#
# COMPACT_ATOMS: atom_id res chain seq x y z
N MET A 1 -37.46 -4.73 7.86
CA MET A 1 -36.52 -4.72 9.00
C MET A 1 -36.64 -3.33 9.60
N SER A 2 -37.26 -3.21 10.77
CA SER A 2 -37.51 -1.93 11.44
C SER A 2 -36.19 -1.31 11.92
N GLU A 3 -36.03 0.00 11.73
CA GLU A 3 -34.89 0.76 12.25
C GLU A 3 -34.92 0.72 13.80
N PRO A 4 -33.80 0.43 14.47
CA PRO A 4 -33.76 0.40 15.93
C PRO A 4 -33.94 1.82 16.50
N THR A 5 -34.70 1.91 17.58
CA THR A 5 -34.96 3.20 18.26
C THR A 5 -33.73 3.62 19.09
N PRO A 6 -33.54 4.93 19.35
CA PRO A 6 -32.35 5.43 20.04
C PRO A 6 -32.10 4.80 21.42
N GLU A 7 -33.17 4.42 22.12
CA GLU A 7 -33.15 3.80 23.45
C GLU A 7 -32.63 2.36 23.43
N GLU A 8 -32.66 1.67 22.28
CA GLU A 8 -32.13 0.31 22.11
C GLU A 8 -30.61 0.33 21.93
N LEU A 9 -30.06 1.40 21.35
CA LEU A 9 -28.62 1.58 21.13
C LEU A 9 -27.87 1.84 22.45
N GLU A 10 -28.51 2.52 23.41
CA GLU A 10 -27.92 2.82 24.72
C GLU A 10 -27.85 1.59 25.67
N LYS A 11 -28.57 0.51 25.36
CA LYS A 11 -28.58 -0.73 26.16
C LYS A 11 -27.47 -1.72 25.80
N ILE A 12 -26.69 -1.46 24.75
CA ILE A 12 -25.60 -2.34 24.35
C ILE A 12 -24.46 -2.19 25.36
N PRO A 13 -24.07 -3.26 26.08
CA PRO A 13 -23.00 -3.19 27.06
C PRO A 13 -21.69 -2.86 26.34
N TYR A 14 -21.15 -1.66 26.63
CA TYR A 14 -19.92 -1.06 26.10
C TYR A 14 -19.01 -2.03 25.33
N PRO A 15 -19.04 -2.04 23.98
CA PRO A 15 -17.98 -2.63 23.20
C PRO A 15 -16.89 -1.56 23.03
N ASP A 16 -15.64 -1.94 23.23
CA ASP A 16 -14.45 -1.11 23.08
C ASP A 16 -14.54 -0.13 21.89
N GLU A 17 -13.99 1.09 22.04
CA GLU A 17 -13.91 2.10 20.96
C GLU A 17 -13.31 1.50 19.66
N ALA A 18 -12.49 0.45 19.78
CA ALA A 18 -11.95 -0.34 18.68
C ALA A 18 -13.03 -1.06 17.85
N PHE A 19 -14.08 -1.60 18.47
CA PHE A 19 -15.18 -2.28 17.77
C PHE A 19 -16.07 -1.28 17.02
N ASN A 20 -16.31 -0.12 17.63
CA ASN A 20 -17.03 0.99 16.97
C ASN A 20 -16.22 1.60 15.82
N THR A 21 -14.88 1.60 15.88
CA THR A 21 -14.04 2.19 14.82
C THR A 21 -13.97 1.33 13.55
N TRP A 22 -14.37 0.06 13.60
CA TRP A 22 -14.12 -0.92 12.53
C TRP A 22 -15.32 -1.24 11.61
N GLY A 23 -16.52 -0.80 11.97
CA GLY A 23 -17.79 -1.36 11.45
C GLY A 23 -18.38 -0.82 10.15
N ALA A 24 -17.68 -0.05 9.32
CA ALA A 24 -18.35 0.58 8.17
C ALA A 24 -18.33 -0.21 6.85
N ALA A 25 -17.70 -1.39 6.81
CA ALA A 25 -17.95 -2.36 5.74
C ALA A 25 -19.31 -3.09 5.89
N ALA A 26 -19.97 -3.00 7.05
CA ALA A 26 -21.12 -3.83 7.39
C ALA A 26 -22.49 -3.34 6.85
N ILE A 27 -22.58 -2.14 6.25
CA ILE A 27 -23.86 -1.49 5.90
C ILE A 27 -24.17 -1.48 4.39
N GLY A 28 -23.29 -2.04 3.54
CA GLY A 28 -23.58 -2.19 2.10
C GLY A 28 -23.70 -0.88 1.31
N VAL A 29 -23.19 0.23 1.85
CA VAL A 29 -23.06 1.53 1.16
C VAL A 29 -21.66 1.64 0.59
N ASP A 30 -21.53 2.15 -0.64
CA ASP A 30 -20.23 2.41 -1.27
C ASP A 30 -19.39 3.32 -0.35
N PRO A 31 -18.20 2.85 0.09
CA PRO A 31 -17.37 3.56 1.04
C PRO A 31 -16.91 4.93 0.51
N LEU A 32 -16.82 5.09 -0.81
CA LEU A 32 -16.52 6.37 -1.46
C LEU A 32 -17.68 7.36 -1.25
N LEU A 33 -18.92 6.96 -1.51
CA LEU A 33 -20.10 7.78 -1.26
C LEU A 33 -20.24 8.17 0.22
N ALA A 34 -19.99 7.22 1.13
CA ALA A 34 -20.02 7.47 2.57
C ALA A 34 -18.99 8.53 2.99
N SER A 35 -17.79 8.53 2.40
CA SER A 35 -16.73 9.51 2.69
C SER A 35 -17.06 10.95 2.25
N PHE A 36 -17.92 11.11 1.24
CA PHE A 36 -18.37 12.42 0.73
C PHE A 36 -19.63 12.97 1.42
N THR A 37 -20.28 12.19 2.30
CA THR A 37 -21.45 12.69 3.03
C THR A 37 -21.05 13.58 4.22
N SER A 38 -21.52 14.82 4.19
CA SER A 38 -21.26 15.86 5.19
C SER A 38 -22.11 15.74 6.45
N ARG A 39 -22.78 14.60 6.69
CA ARG A 39 -23.62 14.44 7.88
C ARG A 39 -22.70 14.35 9.11
N PRO A 40 -22.75 15.34 10.03
CA PRO A 40 -22.03 15.22 11.28
C PRO A 40 -22.67 14.06 12.05
N TYR A 41 -21.86 13.21 12.70
CA TYR A 41 -22.29 12.06 13.50
C TYR A 41 -22.83 10.83 12.73
N GLN A 42 -22.05 10.30 11.78
CA GLN A 42 -22.13 8.86 11.49
C GLN A 42 -21.12 8.12 12.35
N ALA A 43 -21.58 7.04 13.01
CA ALA A 43 -20.81 6.29 13.99
C ALA A 43 -19.52 5.68 13.44
N VAL A 44 -19.46 5.41 12.13
CA VAL A 44 -18.27 4.83 11.47
C VAL A 44 -18.20 5.35 10.04
N ARG A 45 -17.15 6.08 9.67
CA ARG A 45 -16.81 6.27 8.25
C ARG A 45 -16.09 5.01 7.78
N PRO A 46 -16.50 4.36 6.68
CA PRO A 46 -15.74 3.24 6.13
C PRO A 46 -14.34 3.71 5.81
N HIS A 47 -13.35 2.92 6.23
CA HIS A 47 -12.00 3.11 5.76
C HIS A 47 -12.02 3.00 4.24
N VAL A 48 -11.68 4.10 3.58
CA VAL A 48 -11.53 4.14 2.13
C VAL A 48 -10.04 4.07 1.85
N PRO A 49 -9.56 3.08 1.08
CA PRO A 49 -8.16 2.97 0.78
C PRO A 49 -7.59 4.23 0.11
N PHE A 50 -6.36 4.60 0.44
CA PHE A 50 -5.69 5.81 -0.03
C PHE A 50 -5.65 5.88 -1.55
N TYR A 51 -5.50 4.74 -2.22
CA TYR A 51 -5.38 4.67 -3.67
C TYR A 51 -6.70 4.98 -4.39
N ARG A 52 -7.84 5.02 -3.67
CA ARG A 52 -9.12 5.54 -4.20
C ARG A 52 -9.13 7.05 -4.32
N PHE A 53 -8.24 7.75 -3.61
CA PHE A 53 -8.09 9.21 -3.66
C PHE A 53 -6.96 9.67 -4.59
N LEU A 54 -6.45 8.79 -5.45
CA LEU A 54 -5.42 9.16 -6.42
C LEU A 54 -5.94 10.21 -7.40
N SER A 55 -5.01 11.05 -7.85
CA SER A 55 -5.34 12.07 -8.83
C SER A 55 -5.60 11.42 -10.18
N TYR A 56 -6.60 11.92 -10.91
CA TYR A 56 -6.91 11.44 -12.26
C TYR A 56 -5.70 11.44 -13.21
N PRO A 57 -4.80 12.45 -13.20
CA PRO A 57 -3.55 12.40 -13.97
C PRO A 57 -2.68 11.18 -13.66
N ASP A 58 -2.52 10.80 -12.38
CA ASP A 58 -1.69 9.64 -12.01
C ASP A 58 -2.29 8.34 -12.56
N ILE A 59 -3.61 8.17 -12.48
CA ILE A 59 -4.32 7.01 -13.04
C ILE A 59 -4.17 6.96 -14.57
N LEU A 60 -4.28 8.12 -15.23
CA LEU A 60 -4.08 8.21 -16.68
C LEU A 60 -2.65 7.86 -17.09
N ASP A 61 -1.65 8.29 -16.33
CA ASP A 61 -0.25 7.99 -16.64
C ASP A 61 0.04 6.50 -16.49
N MET A 62 -0.54 5.82 -15.50
CA MET A 62 -0.45 4.35 -15.38
C MET A 62 -1.12 3.65 -16.57
N ARG A 63 -2.32 4.10 -16.99
CA ARG A 63 -3.03 3.54 -18.15
C ARG A 63 -2.28 3.75 -19.46
N LYS A 64 -1.66 4.92 -19.66
CA LYS A 64 -0.80 5.17 -20.84
C LYS A 64 0.37 4.21 -20.91
N ALA A 65 0.90 3.80 -19.76
CA ALA A 65 1.93 2.78 -19.65
C ALA A 65 1.39 1.34 -19.80
N GLY A 66 0.08 1.15 -19.96
CA GLY A 66 -0.56 -0.16 -20.13
C GLY A 66 -0.89 -0.89 -18.82
N TYR A 67 -0.86 -0.19 -17.69
CA TYR A 67 -1.15 -0.76 -16.38
C TYR A 67 -2.43 -0.15 -15.79
N GLU A 68 -3.29 -1.01 -15.26
CA GLU A 68 -4.42 -0.59 -14.42
C GLU A 68 -4.05 -0.59 -12.95
N MET A 69 -4.73 0.26 -12.18
CA MET A 69 -4.53 0.39 -10.73
C MET A 69 -4.78 -0.91 -9.98
N GLU A 70 -5.77 -1.69 -10.43
CA GLU A 70 -6.18 -2.98 -9.85
C GLU A 70 -5.00 -3.95 -9.67
N ARG A 71 -3.97 -3.86 -10.52
CA ARG A 71 -2.80 -4.72 -10.42
C ARG A 71 -1.98 -4.46 -9.14
N PHE A 72 -2.00 -3.22 -8.64
CA PHE A 72 -1.23 -2.81 -7.47
C PHE A 72 -2.06 -2.76 -6.19
N GLU A 73 -3.40 -2.87 -6.29
CA GLU A 73 -4.31 -2.88 -5.14
C GLU A 73 -3.86 -3.85 -4.04
N PRO A 74 -3.46 -5.11 -4.31
CA PRO A 74 -3.05 -6.03 -3.25
C PRO A 74 -1.84 -5.55 -2.43
N ILE A 75 -0.91 -4.83 -3.06
CA ILE A 75 0.27 -4.28 -2.38
C ILE A 75 -0.11 -3.04 -1.59
N PHE A 76 -1.02 -2.21 -2.13
CA PHE A 76 -1.50 -1.03 -1.46
C PHE A 76 -2.40 -1.35 -0.26
N ASP A 77 -3.28 -2.33 -0.38
CA ASP A 77 -4.08 -2.85 0.74
C ASP A 77 -3.16 -3.34 1.85
N ARG A 78 -2.13 -4.11 1.49
CA ARG A 78 -1.13 -4.59 2.45
C ARG A 78 -0.38 -3.45 3.14
N LEU A 79 -0.13 -2.32 2.46
CA LEU A 79 0.51 -1.13 3.06
C LEU A 79 -0.39 -0.49 4.14
N GLU A 80 -1.69 -0.45 3.91
CA GLU A 80 -2.65 0.10 4.87
C GLU A 80 -2.88 -0.81 6.08
N GLU A 81 -2.80 -2.12 5.86
CA GLU A 81 -2.99 -3.12 6.91
C GLU A 81 -1.74 -3.37 7.78
N VAL A 82 -0.60 -2.76 7.45
CA VAL A 82 0.65 -2.96 8.21
C VAL A 82 0.47 -2.55 9.66
N ARG A 83 0.67 -3.50 10.56
CA ARG A 83 0.65 -3.22 12.01
C ARG A 83 1.93 -2.53 12.45
N TYR A 84 1.85 -1.74 13.52
CA TYR A 84 3.03 -1.05 14.07
C TYR A 84 4.22 -1.99 14.35
N ARG A 85 3.97 -3.20 14.87
CA ARG A 85 5.01 -4.22 15.11
C ARG A 85 5.73 -4.64 13.82
N GLU A 86 4.99 -4.77 12.72
CA GLU A 86 5.51 -5.20 11.42
C GLU A 86 6.31 -4.07 10.79
N ALA A 87 5.83 -2.83 10.93
CA ALA A 87 6.57 -1.65 10.53
C ALA A 87 7.92 -1.54 11.24
N LEU A 88 7.97 -1.82 12.55
CA LEU A 88 9.23 -1.89 13.31
C LEU A 88 10.15 -2.99 12.79
N GLN A 89 9.63 -4.21 12.59
CA GLN A 89 10.41 -5.33 12.06
C GLN A 89 11.02 -5.01 10.69
N LEU A 90 10.23 -4.40 9.79
CA LEU A 90 10.68 -3.96 8.48
C LEU A 90 11.73 -2.84 8.56
N SER A 91 11.53 -1.86 9.44
CA SER A 91 12.50 -0.78 9.67
C SER A 91 13.82 -1.32 10.24
N ASP A 92 13.77 -2.26 11.19
CA ASP A 92 14.95 -2.93 11.73
C ASP A 92 15.72 -3.67 10.63
N MET A 93 15.03 -4.35 9.71
CA MET A 93 15.67 -4.99 8.56
C MET A 93 16.39 -3.99 7.63
N LEU A 94 15.88 -2.76 7.49
CA LEU A 94 16.51 -1.72 6.66
C LEU A 94 17.76 -1.11 7.30
N HIS A 95 17.71 -0.85 8.61
CA HIS A 95 18.77 -0.10 9.29
C HIS A 95 19.81 -1.01 9.96
N TYR A 96 19.40 -2.20 10.39
CA TYR A 96 20.24 -3.18 11.08
C TYR A 96 20.26 -4.51 10.34
N PRO A 97 20.90 -4.58 9.16
CA PRO A 97 20.89 -5.78 8.33
C PRO A 97 21.57 -6.95 9.04
N ASN A 98 20.85 -8.06 9.16
CA ASN A 98 21.38 -9.30 9.72
C ASN A 98 22.21 -10.06 8.67
N PRO A 99 23.50 -10.34 8.92
CA PRO A 99 24.35 -11.05 7.96
C PRO A 99 23.91 -12.50 7.69
N MET A 100 23.07 -13.09 8.54
CA MET A 100 22.52 -14.44 8.33
C MET A 100 21.32 -14.45 7.37
N THR A 101 20.72 -13.29 7.11
CA THR A 101 19.61 -13.16 6.17
C THR A 101 20.17 -13.02 4.75
N PRO A 102 19.65 -13.73 3.74
CA PRO A 102 20.13 -13.64 2.35
C PRO A 102 19.79 -12.30 1.68
N TRP A 103 19.38 -11.29 2.45
CA TRP A 103 18.88 -10.02 1.99
C TRP A 103 19.59 -8.87 2.68
N ASN A 104 19.92 -7.84 1.91
CA ASN A 104 20.62 -6.64 2.35
C ASN A 104 20.00 -5.39 1.67
N PRO A 105 19.71 -4.32 2.43
CA PRO A 105 19.10 -3.08 1.94
C PRO A 105 19.97 -2.35 0.92
N ARG A 106 21.30 -2.36 1.08
CA ARG A 106 22.21 -1.76 0.10
C ARG A 106 22.11 -2.47 -1.25
N ARG A 107 22.10 -3.80 -1.22
CA ARG A 107 21.98 -4.61 -2.43
C ARG A 107 20.60 -4.48 -3.06
N ALA A 108 19.54 -4.31 -2.26
CA ALA A 108 18.20 -4.03 -2.76
C ALA A 108 18.14 -2.71 -3.54
N ARG A 109 18.82 -1.65 -3.05
CA ARG A 109 18.94 -0.38 -3.79
C ARG A 109 19.67 -0.53 -5.12
N GLU A 110 20.77 -1.28 -5.15
CA GLU A 110 21.49 -1.57 -6.40
C GLU A 110 20.60 -2.31 -7.40
N ILE A 111 19.87 -3.34 -6.93
CA ILE A 111 18.94 -4.10 -7.78
C ILE A 111 17.76 -3.25 -8.24
N GLU A 112 17.22 -2.38 -7.39
CA GLU A 112 16.14 -1.44 -7.77
C GLU A 112 16.57 -0.51 -8.90
N LEU A 113 17.79 0.04 -8.84
CA LEU A 113 18.33 0.88 -9.91
C LEU A 113 18.49 0.09 -11.21
N ASP A 114 19.03 -1.13 -11.15
CA ASP A 114 19.14 -2.00 -12.32
C ASP A 114 17.77 -2.32 -12.94
N VAL A 115 16.79 -2.67 -12.10
CA VAL A 115 15.43 -2.99 -12.54
C VAL A 115 14.80 -1.77 -13.21
N ARG A 116 14.98 -0.58 -12.66
CA ARG A 116 14.49 0.66 -13.28
C ARG A 116 15.12 0.96 -14.62
N ALA A 117 16.43 0.69 -14.79
CA ALA A 117 17.08 0.83 -16.08
C ALA A 117 16.44 -0.10 -17.13
N GLN A 118 16.17 -1.36 -16.77
CA GLN A 118 15.49 -2.32 -17.64
C GLN A 118 14.04 -1.93 -17.94
N ILE A 119 13.28 -1.46 -16.93
CA ILE A 119 11.92 -0.94 -17.11
C ILE A 119 11.91 0.24 -18.08
N HIS A 120 12.89 1.15 -17.95
CA HIS A 120 13.05 2.30 -18.86
C HIS A 120 13.36 1.86 -20.30
N GLU A 121 14.28 0.91 -20.48
CA GLU A 121 14.58 0.31 -21.80
C GLU A 121 13.36 -0.33 -22.46
N HIS A 122 12.41 -0.81 -21.67
CA HIS A 122 11.17 -1.42 -22.15
C HIS A 122 10.01 -0.42 -22.35
N GLY A 123 10.25 0.89 -22.21
CA GLY A 123 9.29 1.95 -22.50
C GLY A 123 8.40 2.34 -21.32
N LEU A 124 8.70 1.85 -20.10
CA LEU A 124 7.95 2.14 -18.87
C LEU A 124 8.69 3.13 -17.96
N GLY A 125 9.50 4.02 -18.54
CA GLY A 125 10.41 4.92 -17.80
C GLY A 125 9.71 5.83 -16.79
N ASP A 126 8.47 6.23 -17.04
CA ASP A 126 7.70 7.11 -16.15
C ASP A 126 7.04 6.36 -14.97
N MET A 127 6.86 5.04 -15.09
CA MET A 127 6.14 4.23 -14.10
C MET A 127 6.73 4.31 -12.68
N PRO A 128 8.05 4.21 -12.47
CA PRO A 128 8.63 4.35 -11.14
C PRO A 128 8.29 5.69 -10.47
N ALA A 129 8.26 6.78 -11.25
CA ALA A 129 7.90 8.09 -10.73
C ALA A 129 6.41 8.17 -10.36
N VAL A 130 5.54 7.64 -11.22
CA VAL A 130 4.07 7.61 -10.98
C VAL A 130 3.76 6.78 -9.73
N ILE A 131 4.32 5.57 -9.62
CA ILE A 131 4.10 4.69 -8.46
C ILE A 131 4.56 5.37 -7.16
N LYS A 132 5.71 6.03 -7.19
CA LYS A 132 6.20 6.77 -6.02
C LYS A 132 5.24 7.89 -5.60
N ARG A 133 4.65 8.61 -6.55
CA ARG A 133 3.61 9.63 -6.26
C ARG A 133 2.35 8.99 -5.68
N CYS A 134 1.91 7.85 -6.21
CA CYS A 134 0.75 7.12 -5.69
C CYS A 134 0.98 6.66 -4.24
N LEU A 135 2.11 6.01 -3.96
CA LEU A 135 2.47 5.56 -2.62
C LEU A 135 2.59 6.73 -1.64
N ALA A 136 3.13 7.87 -2.07
CA ALA A 136 3.22 9.06 -1.22
C ALA A 136 1.84 9.58 -0.74
N LYS A 137 0.73 9.18 -1.37
CA LYS A 137 -0.62 9.52 -0.89
C LYS A 137 -1.07 8.70 0.32
N ALA A 138 -0.41 7.58 0.62
CA ALA A 138 -0.72 6.77 1.79
C ALA A 138 -0.47 7.53 3.11
N PHE A 139 0.51 8.44 3.14
CA PHE A 139 0.87 9.23 4.32
C PHE A 139 0.82 10.74 4.00
N PRO A 140 -0.36 11.38 4.03
CA PRO A 140 -0.48 12.82 3.78
C PRO A 140 0.22 13.66 4.85
N GLY A 141 0.67 14.85 4.45
CA GLY A 141 1.55 15.78 5.19
C GLY A 141 1.21 15.97 6.68
N ASP A 142 2.26 16.17 7.47
CA ASP A 142 2.35 16.24 8.94
C ASP A 142 2.40 14.91 9.71
N THR A 143 2.14 13.75 9.08
CA THR A 143 2.21 12.43 9.75
C THR A 143 3.39 11.55 9.31
N ILE A 144 4.32 12.10 8.52
CA ILE A 144 5.47 11.35 7.99
C ILE A 144 6.46 11.07 9.11
N SER A 145 6.41 9.85 9.65
CA SER A 145 7.42 9.31 10.55
C SER A 145 8.55 8.64 9.78
N TYR A 146 9.68 8.35 10.43
CA TYR A 146 10.75 7.55 9.83
C TYR A 146 10.24 6.17 9.37
N LEU A 147 9.33 5.56 10.15
CA LEU A 147 8.67 4.30 9.80
C LEU A 147 7.85 4.43 8.51
N SER A 148 7.13 5.53 8.34
CA SER A 148 6.36 5.79 7.11
C SER A 148 7.29 5.84 5.89
N VAL A 149 8.45 6.49 6.01
CA VAL A 149 9.45 6.56 4.93
C VAL A 149 10.05 5.18 4.61
N ASP A 150 10.32 4.40 5.65
CA ASP A 150 10.85 3.03 5.52
C ASP A 150 9.84 2.11 4.83
N LEU A 151 8.57 2.16 5.25
CA LEU A 151 7.47 1.44 4.62
C LEU A 151 7.31 1.84 3.16
N LEU A 152 7.26 3.14 2.85
CA LEU A 152 7.18 3.63 1.48
C LEU A 152 8.33 3.09 0.61
N THR A 153 9.54 2.96 1.16
CA THR A 153 10.69 2.42 0.44
C THR A 153 10.51 0.93 0.12
N ILE A 154 10.08 0.13 1.10
CA ILE A 154 9.91 -1.33 0.93
C ILE A 154 8.74 -1.64 0.00
N PHE A 155 7.61 -0.97 0.19
CA PHE A 155 6.44 -1.16 -0.67
C PHE A 155 6.69 -0.64 -2.09
N TYR A 156 7.49 0.42 -2.24
CA TYR A 156 7.98 0.82 -3.55
C TYR A 156 8.81 -0.30 -4.22
N TRP A 157 9.73 -0.94 -3.50
CA TRP A 157 10.45 -2.10 -4.06
C TRP A 157 9.53 -3.24 -4.47
N ALA A 158 8.50 -3.54 -3.68
CA ALA A 158 7.52 -4.56 -4.02
C ALA A 158 6.70 -4.21 -5.28
N THR A 159 6.25 -2.96 -5.41
CA THR A 159 5.54 -2.51 -6.62
C THR A 159 6.42 -2.52 -7.88
N ILE A 160 7.71 -2.16 -7.75
CA ILE A 160 8.68 -2.29 -8.85
C ILE A 160 8.93 -3.76 -9.19
N ALA A 161 8.90 -4.66 -8.21
CA ALA A 161 9.03 -6.08 -8.44
C ALA A 161 7.85 -6.67 -9.24
N GLU A 162 6.62 -6.19 -9.03
CA GLU A 162 5.47 -6.56 -9.89
C GLU A 162 5.71 -6.22 -11.35
N LEU A 163 6.18 -5.00 -11.62
CA LEU A 163 6.52 -4.58 -12.98
C LEU A 163 7.64 -5.46 -13.58
N ALA A 164 8.65 -5.77 -12.78
CA ALA A 164 9.77 -6.58 -13.21
C ALA A 164 9.35 -8.02 -13.56
N ASP A 165 8.43 -8.62 -12.80
CA ASP A 165 7.90 -9.96 -13.09
C ASP A 165 7.09 -9.99 -14.39
N ASP A 166 6.29 -8.95 -14.65
CA ASP A 166 5.55 -8.83 -15.92
C ASP A 166 6.49 -8.69 -17.13
N LEU A 167 7.70 -8.18 -16.91
CA LEU A 167 8.75 -8.09 -17.93
C LEU A 167 9.70 -9.30 -17.94
N ALA A 168 9.53 -10.26 -17.03
CA ALA A 168 10.44 -11.40 -16.91
C ALA A 168 10.43 -12.32 -18.14
N TRP A 169 9.40 -12.26 -18.99
CA TRP A 169 9.39 -12.96 -20.27
C TRP A 169 10.41 -12.40 -21.28
N ARG A 170 10.80 -11.12 -21.14
CA ARG A 170 11.85 -10.50 -21.97
C ARG A 170 13.25 -10.72 -21.39
N SER A 171 13.36 -10.70 -20.07
CA SER A 171 14.62 -10.86 -19.35
C SER A 171 14.41 -11.71 -18.11
N GLU A 172 14.87 -12.97 -18.17
CA GLU A 172 14.71 -13.92 -17.07
C GLU A 172 15.39 -13.45 -15.78
N ALA A 173 16.45 -12.63 -15.91
CA ALA A 173 17.15 -12.04 -14.78
C ALA A 173 16.23 -11.14 -13.92
N LEU A 174 15.12 -10.61 -14.46
CA LEU A 174 14.19 -9.80 -13.67
C LEU A 174 13.45 -10.64 -12.63
N ARG A 175 13.24 -11.95 -12.84
CA ARG A 175 12.49 -12.81 -11.92
C ARG A 175 13.15 -12.92 -10.54
N TRP A 176 14.46 -13.18 -10.50
CA TRP A 176 15.17 -13.26 -9.22
C TRP A 176 15.34 -11.87 -8.58
N LYS A 177 15.50 -10.82 -9.39
CA LYS A 177 15.56 -9.43 -8.90
C LYS A 177 14.25 -9.02 -8.26
N ALA A 178 13.12 -9.34 -8.87
CA ALA A 178 11.78 -9.12 -8.33
C ALA A 178 11.60 -9.87 -7.00
N ALA A 179 11.94 -11.16 -6.95
CA ALA A 179 11.88 -11.94 -5.72
C ALA A 179 12.75 -11.34 -4.60
N TYR A 180 13.94 -10.84 -4.94
CA TYR A 180 14.84 -10.18 -3.98
C TYR A 180 14.26 -8.87 -3.45
N LEU A 181 13.60 -8.07 -4.31
CA LEU A 181 12.96 -6.82 -3.92
C LEU A 181 11.70 -7.05 -3.06
N ARG A 182 10.92 -8.12 -3.29
CA ARG A 182 9.76 -8.50 -2.47
C ARG A 182 10.12 -9.14 -1.14
N PHE A 183 11.36 -9.62 -0.98
CA PHE A 183 11.79 -10.39 0.19
C PHE A 183 11.36 -9.82 1.55
N PRO A 184 11.46 -8.50 1.83
CA PRO A 184 11.04 -7.97 3.13
C PRO A 184 9.56 -8.17 3.42
N LEU A 185 8.69 -8.14 2.42
CA LEU A 185 7.26 -8.37 2.63
C LEU A 185 6.97 -9.85 2.96
N HIS A 186 7.72 -10.78 2.36
CA HIS A 186 7.59 -12.21 2.66
C HIS A 186 8.01 -12.59 4.08
N THR A 187 8.71 -11.72 4.83
CA THR A 187 9.04 -11.99 6.24
C THR A 187 7.91 -11.65 7.20
N LEU A 188 6.83 -11.06 6.70
CA LEU A 188 5.63 -10.70 7.47
C LEU A 188 4.51 -11.74 7.35
N ASP A 189 4.61 -12.67 6.40
CA ASP A 189 3.70 -13.80 6.20
C ASP A 189 3.99 -14.94 7.21
#